data_AF-A0A402DC72-F1
#
_entry.id   AF-A0A402DC72-F1
#
_cell.length_a   1.000
_cell.length_b   1.000
_cell.length_c   1.000
_cell.angle_alpha   90.00
_cell.angle_beta   90.00
_cell.angle_gamma   90.00
#
_symmetry.space_group_name_H-M   'P 1'
#
loop_
_entity.id
_entity.type
_entity.pdbx_description
1 polymer ?
#
loop_
_entity_poly.entity_id
_entity_poly.type
_entity_poly.pdbx_seq_one_letter_code
_entity_poly.pdbx_strand_id
1 'polypeptide(L)'
;MQKLTIRQAFKTTQDYFKISGKDLSEVSGIGTPHISSFRNGKNWISEDTLEKLLDGMEELAPGSRRYFGLLVSGGSEPNLEDLIEIIGADRLMVAIAEKFKKDRETINYLQQSLIMS
;
A
#
# COMPACT_ATOMS: atom_id res chain seq x y z
N MET A 1 6.98 -16.79 8.42
CA MET A 1 6.43 -17.00 7.06
C MET A 1 7.59 -16.81 6.08
N GLN A 2 7.64 -17.43 4.91
CA GLN A 2 8.73 -17.14 3.97
C GLN A 2 8.52 -15.75 3.37
N LYS A 3 9.57 -14.90 3.35
CA LYS A 3 9.56 -13.60 2.66
C LYS A 3 9.25 -13.80 1.18
N LEU A 4 8.23 -13.12 0.68
CA LEU A 4 7.86 -13.14 -0.73
C LEU A 4 8.55 -12.01 -1.48
N THR A 5 8.86 -12.25 -2.75
CA THR A 5 9.23 -11.15 -3.66
C THR A 5 8.05 -10.19 -3.82
N ILE A 6 8.30 -8.93 -4.15
CA ILE A 6 7.26 -7.90 -4.37
C ILE A 6 6.15 -8.41 -5.29
N ARG A 7 6.52 -9.03 -6.42
CA ARG A 7 5.54 -9.59 -7.38
C ARG A 7 4.68 -10.69 -6.76
N GLN A 8 5.30 -11.62 -6.04
CA GLN A 8 4.59 -12.72 -5.38
C GLN A 8 3.65 -12.16 -4.31
N ALA A 9 4.14 -11.24 -3.48
CA ALA A 9 3.34 -10.57 -2.46
C ALA A 9 2.15 -9.82 -3.08
N PHE A 10 2.35 -9.10 -4.19
CA PHE A 10 1.31 -8.41 -4.92
C PHE A 10 0.23 -9.37 -5.43
N LYS A 11 0.65 -10.44 -6.12
CA LYS A 11 -0.26 -11.47 -6.62
C LYS A 11 -1.04 -12.14 -5.49
N THR A 12 -0.35 -12.54 -4.42
CA THR A 12 -0.95 -13.18 -3.25
C THR A 12 -1.93 -12.25 -2.54
N THR A 13 -1.63 -10.95 -2.47
CA THR A 13 -2.54 -9.94 -1.89
C THR A 13 -3.81 -9.81 -2.72
N GLN A 14 -3.70 -9.65 -4.04
CA GLN A 14 -4.88 -9.63 -4.91
C GLN A 14 -5.74 -10.89 -4.78
N ASP A 15 -5.10 -12.05 -4.74
CA ASP A 15 -5.79 -13.33 -4.65
C ASP A 15 -6.52 -13.49 -3.31
N TYR A 16 -5.89 -13.08 -2.21
CA TYR A 16 -6.46 -13.13 -0.86
C TYR A 16 -7.69 -12.22 -0.72
N PHE A 17 -7.58 -10.97 -1.19
CA PHE A 17 -8.67 -9.99 -1.10
C PHE A 17 -9.67 -10.07 -2.28
N LYS A 18 -9.45 -10.98 -3.23
CA LYS A 18 -10.26 -11.15 -4.45
C LYS A 18 -10.37 -9.86 -5.29
N ILE A 19 -9.30 -9.06 -5.32
CA ILE A 19 -9.23 -7.83 -6.09
C ILE A 19 -9.01 -8.19 -7.57
N SER A 20 -9.98 -7.83 -8.42
CA SER A 20 -9.87 -8.07 -9.85
C SER A 20 -8.90 -7.07 -10.50
N GLY A 21 -8.21 -7.51 -11.57
CA GLY A 21 -7.33 -6.61 -12.32
C GLY A 21 -8.09 -5.49 -13.05
N LYS A 22 -9.39 -5.67 -13.29
CA LYS A 22 -10.26 -4.65 -13.89
C LYS A 22 -10.55 -3.54 -12.88
N ASP A 23 -11.06 -3.90 -11.71
CA ASP A 23 -11.40 -2.91 -10.67
C ASP A 23 -10.14 -2.16 -10.24
N LEU A 24 -9.02 -2.88 -10.10
CA LEU A 24 -7.75 -2.24 -9.78
C LEU A 24 -7.29 -1.25 -10.86
N SER A 25 -7.49 -1.59 -12.14
CA SER A 25 -7.18 -0.68 -13.25
C SER A 25 -8.02 0.60 -13.21
N GLU A 26 -9.28 0.49 -12.79
CA GLU A 26 -10.21 1.62 -12.71
C GLU A 26 -9.81 2.59 -11.60
N VAL A 27 -9.50 2.09 -10.39
CA VAL A 27 -9.13 2.96 -9.26
C VAL A 27 -7.70 3.49 -9.35
N SER A 28 -6.76 2.69 -9.87
CA SER A 28 -5.34 3.09 -9.90
C SER A 28 -4.97 3.89 -11.15
N GLY A 29 -5.85 3.92 -12.16
CA GLY A 29 -5.57 4.49 -13.49
C GLY A 29 -4.49 3.75 -14.29
N ILE A 30 -4.07 2.56 -13.86
CA ILE A 30 -3.04 1.75 -14.54
C ILE A 30 -3.73 0.71 -15.40
N GLY A 31 -3.46 0.71 -16.71
CA GLY A 31 -4.15 -0.20 -17.63
C GLY A 31 -3.99 -1.69 -17.28
N THR A 32 -5.08 -2.44 -17.37
CA THR A 32 -5.16 -3.91 -17.14
C THR A 32 -4.03 -4.72 -17.79
N PRO A 33 -3.59 -4.46 -19.04
CA PRO A 33 -2.47 -5.19 -19.64
C PRO A 33 -1.16 -5.03 -18.88
N HIS A 34 -0.92 -3.85 -18.31
CA HIS A 34 0.28 -3.54 -17.53
C HIS A 34 0.25 -4.27 -16.18
N ILE A 35 -0.90 -4.22 -15.49
CA ILE A 35 -1.14 -4.98 -14.26
C ILE A 35 -0.95 -6.48 -14.48
N SER A 36 -1.55 -7.03 -15.54
CA SER A 36 -1.45 -8.45 -15.88
C SER A 36 0.00 -8.84 -16.21
N SER A 37 0.73 -8.00 -16.94
CA SER A 37 2.14 -8.25 -17.28
C SER A 37 3.01 -8.29 -16.03
N PHE A 38 2.79 -7.36 -15.08
CA PHE A 38 3.49 -7.36 -13.80
C PHE A 38 3.16 -8.58 -12.95
N ARG A 39 1.86 -8.85 -12.74
CA ARG A 39 1.35 -9.98 -11.95
C ARG A 39 1.89 -11.32 -12.44
N ASN A 40 2.02 -11.50 -13.75
CA ASN A 40 2.52 -12.72 -14.37
C ASN A 40 4.06 -12.74 -14.55
N GLY A 41 4.77 -11.69 -14.10
CA GLY A 41 6.23 -11.64 -14.14
C GLY A 41 6.82 -11.39 -15.52
N LYS A 42 6.03 -10.86 -16.45
CA LYS A 42 6.49 -10.51 -17.79
C LYS A 42 7.29 -9.22 -17.81
N ASN A 43 6.86 -8.22 -17.02
CA ASN A 43 7.51 -6.91 -16.92
C ASN A 43 7.64 -6.46 -15.46
N TRP A 44 8.68 -5.69 -15.17
CA TRP A 44 8.79 -4.94 -13.92
C TRP A 44 8.05 -3.60 -14.03
N ILE A 45 7.71 -2.99 -12.89
CA ILE A 45 7.02 -1.70 -12.83
C ILE A 45 7.85 -0.70 -12.01
N SER A 46 7.64 0.60 -12.24
CA SER A 46 8.27 1.63 -11.42
C SER A 46 7.72 1.61 -9.98
N GLU A 47 8.47 2.22 -9.06
CA GLU A 47 8.04 2.43 -7.67
C GLU A 47 6.71 3.19 -7.61
N ASP A 48 6.57 4.31 -8.32
CA ASP A 48 5.32 5.09 -8.40
C ASP A 48 4.13 4.27 -8.92
N THR A 49 4.38 3.36 -9.87
CA THR A 49 3.33 2.50 -10.41
C THR A 49 2.92 1.47 -9.36
N LEU A 50 3.88 0.88 -8.65
CA LEU A 50 3.61 -0.04 -7.56
C LEU A 50 2.82 0.66 -6.45
N GLU A 51 3.20 1.88 -6.07
CA GLU A 51 2.50 2.65 -5.04
C GLU A 51 1.04 2.92 -5.43
N LYS A 52 0.78 3.42 -6.65
CA LYS A 52 -0.60 3.62 -7.15
C LYS A 52 -1.43 2.34 -7.13
N LEU A 53 -0.81 1.21 -7.45
CA LEU A 53 -1.51 -0.07 -7.39
C LEU A 53 -1.78 -0.51 -5.94
N LEU A 54 -0.85 -0.28 -5.01
CA LEU A 54 -1.07 -0.59 -3.60
C LEU A 54 -2.12 0.33 -2.96
N ASP A 55 -2.17 1.60 -3.35
CA ASP A 55 -3.23 2.54 -2.95
C ASP A 55 -4.59 2.09 -3.49
N GLY A 56 -4.65 1.72 -4.78
CA GLY A 56 -5.86 1.17 -5.36
C GLY A 56 -6.33 -0.12 -4.68
N MET A 57 -5.41 -0.98 -4.23
CA MET A 57 -5.78 -2.15 -3.43
C MET A 57 -6.33 -1.77 -2.06
N GLU A 58 -5.72 -0.79 -1.39
CA GLU A 58 -6.19 -0.34 -0.07
C GLU A 58 -7.57 0.30 -0.15
N GLU A 59 -7.85 1.04 -1.24
CA GLU A 59 -9.17 1.60 -1.52
C GLU A 59 -10.22 0.51 -1.76
N LEU A 60 -9.92 -0.50 -2.59
CA LEU A 60 -10.84 -1.59 -2.91
C LEU A 60 -11.02 -2.57 -1.74
N ALA A 61 -9.98 -2.78 -0.94
CA ALA A 61 -9.97 -3.68 0.20
C ALA A 61 -9.05 -3.13 1.30
N PRO A 62 -9.61 -2.41 2.29
CA PRO A 62 -8.84 -1.88 3.41
C PRO A 62 -8.05 -2.95 4.15
N GLY A 63 -6.80 -2.66 4.48
CA GLY A 63 -5.84 -3.59 5.09
C GLY A 63 -5.01 -4.40 4.09
N SER A 64 -5.27 -4.30 2.79
CA SER A 64 -4.50 -5.00 1.77
C SER A 64 -3.05 -4.51 1.66
N ARG A 65 -2.78 -3.21 1.88
CA ARG A 65 -1.41 -2.67 1.88
C ARG A 65 -0.61 -3.21 3.07
N ARG A 66 -1.24 -3.34 4.24
CA ARG A 66 -0.62 -3.97 5.42
C ARG A 66 -0.32 -5.45 5.16
N TYR A 67 -1.28 -6.19 4.60
CA TYR A 67 -1.08 -7.60 4.27
C TYR A 67 0.05 -7.80 3.27
N PHE A 68 0.11 -6.97 2.22
CA PHE A 68 1.24 -6.94 1.28
C PHE A 68 2.58 -6.73 2.01
N GLY A 69 2.66 -5.75 2.90
CA GLY A 69 3.85 -5.48 3.71
C GLY A 69 4.28 -6.68 4.58
N LEU A 70 3.33 -7.38 5.19
CA LEU A 70 3.59 -8.61 5.95
C LEU A 70 4.17 -9.73 5.08
N LEU A 71 3.69 -9.88 3.84
CA LEU A 71 4.22 -10.87 2.91
C LEU A 71 5.66 -10.56 2.48
N VAL A 72 5.97 -9.29 2.21
CA VAL A 72 7.32 -8.85 1.79
C VAL A 72 8.32 -8.87 2.95
N SER A 73 7.86 -8.74 4.20
CA SER A 73 8.72 -8.82 5.39
C SER A 73 8.93 -10.26 5.90
N GLY A 74 8.18 -11.24 5.42
CA GLY A 74 8.24 -12.62 5.94
C GLY A 74 7.38 -12.86 7.20
N GLY A 75 6.40 -11.99 7.44
CA GLY A 75 5.41 -12.13 8.51
C GLY A 75 5.84 -11.54 9.85
N SER A 76 6.99 -10.89 9.91
CA SER A 76 7.38 -9.98 10.99
C SER A 76 6.96 -8.57 10.61
N GLU A 77 6.30 -7.84 11.52
CA GLU A 77 6.20 -6.39 11.32
C GLU A 77 7.62 -5.84 11.18
N PRO A 78 7.91 -5.09 10.11
CA PRO A 78 9.25 -4.56 9.90
C PRO A 78 9.60 -3.67 11.09
N ASN A 79 10.76 -3.92 11.70
CA ASN A 79 11.26 -3.05 12.74
C ASN A 79 11.71 -1.71 12.12
N LEU A 80 12.13 -0.77 12.98
CA LEU A 80 12.52 0.55 12.52
C LEU A 80 13.71 0.50 11.55
N GLU A 81 14.67 -0.38 11.81
CA GLU A 81 15.86 -0.58 10.99
C GLU A 81 15.50 -1.12 9.60
N ASP A 82 14.61 -2.11 9.53
CA ASP A 82 14.10 -2.67 8.27
C ASP A 82 13.42 -1.58 7.43
N LEU A 83 12.63 -0.71 8.06
CA LEU A 83 11.96 0.41 7.39
C LEU A 83 12.96 1.43 6.85
N ILE A 84 13.98 1.78 7.63
CA ILE A 84 15.04 2.69 7.20
C ILE A 84 15.80 2.12 6.01
N GLU A 85 16.08 0.81 5.99
CA GLU A 85 16.74 0.16 4.86
C GLU A 85 15.87 0.18 3.59
N ILE A 86 14.56 -0.05 3.72
CA ILE A 86 13.64 -0.17 2.59
C ILE A 86 13.34 1.19 1.94
N ILE A 87 13.00 2.20 2.74
CA ILE A 87 12.52 3.49 2.22
C ILE A 87 13.47 4.66 2.48
N GLY A 88 14.50 4.47 3.31
CA GLY A 88 15.39 5.55 3.75
C GLY A 88 14.82 6.33 4.93
N ALA A 89 15.72 6.78 5.82
CA ALA A 89 15.34 7.54 7.02
C ALA A 89 14.58 8.84 6.71
N ASP A 90 15.00 9.58 5.68
CA ASP A 90 14.37 10.86 5.31
C ASP A 90 12.91 10.66 4.88
N ARG A 91 12.63 9.66 4.05
CA ARG A 91 11.27 9.35 3.61
C ARG A 91 10.41 8.83 4.75
N LEU A 92 10.98 8.03 5.65
CA LEU A 92 10.27 7.59 6.85
C LEU A 92 9.86 8.78 7.73
N MET A 93 10.76 9.74 7.95
CA MET A 93 10.46 10.94 8.74
C MET A 93 9.37 11.80 8.10
N VAL A 94 9.41 11.96 6.77
CA VAL A 94 8.35 12.66 6.03
C VAL A 94 7.00 11.96 6.20
N ALA A 95 6.95 10.64 5.98
CA ALA A 95 5.72 9.86 6.11
C ALA A 95 5.13 9.92 7.53
N ILE A 96 5.98 9.87 8.56
CA ILE A 96 5.58 10.04 9.96
C ILE A 96 4.99 11.45 10.18
N ALA A 97 5.68 12.50 9.72
CA ALA A 97 5.21 13.88 9.87
C ALA A 97 3.86 14.11 9.16
N GLU A 98 3.68 13.58 7.95
CA GLU A 98 2.43 13.64 7.20
C GLU A 98 1.29 12.92 7.92
N LYS A 99 1.56 11.73 8.48
CA LYS A 99 0.60 10.98 9.29
C LYS A 99 0.15 11.78 10.51
N PHE A 100 1.08 12.36 11.26
CA PHE A 100 0.75 13.22 12.41
C PHE A 100 -0.09 14.44 12.02
N LYS A 101 0.24 15.08 10.89
CA LYS A 101 -0.52 16.23 10.38
C LYS A 101 -1.97 15.84 10.07
N LYS A 102 -2.16 14.73 9.35
CA LYS A 102 -3.49 14.21 8.98
C LYS A 102 -4.34 13.82 10.19
N ASP A 103 -3.72 13.21 11.20
CA ASP A 103 -4.42 12.84 12.44
C ASP A 103 -4.86 14.08 13.22
N ARG A 104 -4.00 15.10 13.28
CA ARG A 104 -4.36 16.39 13.90
C ARG A 104 -5.52 17.08 13.19
N GLU A 105 -5.52 17.10 11.86
CA GLU A 105 -6.61 17.67 11.05
C GLU A 105 -7.93 16.92 11.30
N THR A 106 -7.87 15.58 11.38
CA THR A 106 -9.03 14.73 11.66
C THR A 106 -9.61 15.02 13.05
N ILE A 107 -8.75 15.11 14.08
CA ILE A 107 -9.18 15.43 15.44
C ILE A 107 -9.85 16.80 15.49
N ASN A 108 -9.26 17.82 14.86
CA ASN A 108 -9.83 19.16 14.81
C ASN A 108 -11.22 19.17 14.15
N TYR A 109 -11.40 18.44 13.05
CA TYR A 109 -12.69 18.32 12.36
C TYR A 109 -13.76 17.67 13.24
N LEU A 110 -13.43 16.57 13.94
CA LEU A 110 -14.35 15.90 14.85
C LEU A 110 -14.76 16.81 16.02
N GLN A 111 -13.81 17.54 16.60
CA GLN A 111 -14.10 18.51 17.68
C GLN A 111 -15.04 19.64 17.21
N GLN A 112 -14.84 20.18 16.01
CA GLN A 112 -15.73 21.20 15.46
C GLN A 112 -17.14 20.66 15.20
N SER A 113 -17.25 19.43 14.72
CA SER A 113 -18.53 18.79 14.40
C SER A 113 -19.37 18.49 15.64
N LEU A 114 -18.72 18.15 16.77
CA LEU A 114 -19.35 17.92 18.08
C LEU A 114 -19.82 19.21 18.77
N ILE A 115 -19.23 20.36 18.45
CA ILE A 115 -19.62 21.67 19.02
C ILE A 115 -20.84 22.26 18.27
N MET A 116 -21.10 21.82 17.04
CA MET A 116 -22.20 22.29 16.20
C MET A 116 -23.48 21.44 16.27
N SER A 117 -23.44 20.32 17.02
CA SER A 117 -24.56 19.41 17.29
C SER A 117 -25.14 19.63 18.68
#